data_AF-A0A3D3H0W5-F1
#
_entry.id   AF-A0A3D3H0W5-F1
#
_cell.length_a   1.000
_cell.length_b   1.000
_cell.length_c   1.000
_cell.angle_alpha   90.00
_cell.angle_beta   90.00
_cell.angle_gamma   90.00
#
_symmetry.space_group_name_H-M   'P 1'
#
loop_
_entity.id
_entity.type
_entity.pdbx_description
1 polymer ?
#
loop_
_entity_poly.entity_id
_entity_poly.type
_entity_poly.pdbx_seq_one_letter_code
_entity_poly.pdbx_strand_id
1 'polypeptide(L)'
;MLLIEDPQVRTSRLKKVLLDFNYQITKQLLFNDNIITEVEYCNPDILILSTYIASDKILKNLTEINKLLPLPIVIFAEYDSPNVIKKAIKAGIKLAAYSAGDATAGKVDTNKVWLW
;
A
#
# COMPACT_ATOMS: atom_id res chain seq x y z
N MET A 1 -12.22 -3.14 2.95
CA MET A 1 -10.96 -2.46 2.54
C MET A 1 -10.73 -2.63 1.05
N LEU A 2 -9.96 -1.74 0.43
CA LEU A 2 -9.56 -1.87 -0.97
C LEU A 2 -8.09 -2.30 -1.07
N LEU A 3 -7.82 -3.39 -1.78
CA LEU A 3 -6.46 -3.86 -2.06
C LEU A 3 -6.07 -3.50 -3.49
N ILE A 4 -4.98 -2.74 -3.65
CA ILE A 4 -4.40 -2.41 -4.94
C ILE A 4 -3.04 -3.11 -5.04
N GLU A 5 -2.81 -3.79 -6.16
CA GLU A 5 -1.57 -4.49 -6.41
C GLU A 5 -0.91 -3.96 -7.69
N ASP A 6 0.39 -3.70 -7.59
CA ASP A 6 1.22 -3.42 -8.75
C ASP A 6 1.27 -4.67 -9.65
N PRO A 7 1.02 -4.55 -10.96
CA PRO A 7 1.08 -5.68 -11.90
C PRO A 7 2.40 -6.46 -11.86
N GLN A 8 3.49 -5.82 -11.42
CA GLN A 8 4.82 -6.45 -11.32
C GLN A 8 4.99 -7.27 -10.04
N VAL A 9 4.11 -7.14 -9.05
CA VAL A 9 4.12 -7.94 -7.81
C VAL A 9 3.35 -9.23 -8.04
N ARG A 10 3.94 -10.37 -7.67
CA ARG A 10 3.23 -11.66 -7.73
C ARG A 10 2.23 -11.75 -6.58
N THR A 11 0.97 -11.51 -6.93
CA THR A 11 -0.18 -11.45 -6.03
C THR A 11 -0.60 -12.84 -5.56
N SER A 12 -0.21 -13.21 -4.34
CA SER A 12 -0.87 -14.32 -3.62
C SER A 12 -0.64 -14.26 -2.11
N ARG A 13 0.53 -13.80 -1.66
CA ARG A 13 0.89 -13.89 -0.23
C ARG A 13 0.15 -12.88 0.64
N LEU A 14 0.12 -11.60 0.26
CA LEU A 14 -0.51 -10.57 1.09
C LEU A 14 -2.02 -10.78 1.22
N LYS A 15 -2.71 -10.99 0.09
CA LYS A 15 -4.15 -11.30 0.08
C LYS A 15 -4.46 -12.49 0.98
N LYS A 16 -3.70 -13.58 0.87
CA LYS A 16 -3.89 -14.78 1.70
C LYS A 16 -3.74 -14.45 3.18
N VAL A 17 -2.68 -13.76 3.57
CA VAL A 17 -2.47 -13.34 4.96
C VAL A 17 -3.64 -12.49 5.46
N LEU A 18 -4.09 -11.49 4.69
CA LEU A 18 -5.24 -10.66 5.10
C LEU A 18 -6.49 -11.52 5.36
N LEU A 19 -6.79 -12.46 4.48
CA LEU A 19 -7.94 -13.36 4.64
C LEU A 19 -7.77 -14.31 5.84
N ASP A 20 -6.56 -14.85 6.05
CA ASP A 20 -6.23 -15.75 7.16
C ASP A 20 -6.40 -15.05 8.52
N PHE A 21 -6.20 -13.72 8.58
CA PHE A 21 -6.47 -12.88 9.75
C PHE A 21 -7.89 -12.27 9.77
N ASN A 22 -8.83 -12.83 8.98
CA ASN A 22 -10.23 -12.43 8.90
C ASN A 22 -10.51 -11.00 8.42
N TYR A 23 -9.56 -10.37 7.72
CA TYR A 23 -9.79 -9.08 7.09
C TYR A 23 -10.65 -9.19 5.84
N GLN A 24 -11.60 -8.26 5.68
CA GLN A 24 -12.52 -8.23 4.54
C GLN A 24 -12.01 -7.32 3.42
N ILE A 25 -11.65 -7.93 2.28
CA ILE A 25 -11.23 -7.24 1.06
C ILE A 25 -12.47 -7.01 0.18
N THR A 26 -12.93 -5.76 0.13
CA THR A 26 -14.12 -5.31 -0.63
C THR A 26 -13.89 -5.49 -2.13
N LYS A 27 -12.70 -5.11 -2.60
CA LYS A 27 -12.30 -5.24 -4.00
C LYS A 27 -10.79 -5.36 -4.07
N GLN A 28 -10.32 -6.07 -5.10
CA GLN A 28 -8.91 -6.19 -5.46
C GLN A 28 -8.74 -5.57 -6.84
N LEU A 29 -7.79 -4.67 -6.99
CA LEU A 29 -7.53 -3.91 -8.22
C LEU A 29 -6.06 -4.00 -8.59
N LEU A 30 -5.78 -3.90 -9.89
CA LEU A 30 -4.43 -3.61 -10.36
C LEU A 30 -4.21 -2.10 -10.39
N PHE A 31 -3.00 -1.67 -10.02
CA PHE A 31 -2.64 -0.25 -10.09
C PHE A 31 -2.66 0.21 -11.56
N ASN A 32 -3.59 1.09 -11.90
CA ASN A 32 -3.75 1.67 -13.22
C ASN A 32 -4.19 3.14 -13.13
N ASP A 33 -4.42 3.79 -14.27
CA ASP A 33 -4.74 5.22 -14.31
C ASP A 33 -6.17 5.54 -13.83
N ASN A 34 -7.06 4.55 -13.69
CA ASN A 34 -8.45 4.73 -13.27
C ASN A 34 -8.66 4.56 -11.75
N ILE A 35 -7.57 4.48 -10.98
CA ILE A 35 -7.65 4.12 -9.57
C ILE A 35 -8.44 5.10 -8.71
N ILE A 36 -8.45 6.39 -9.06
CA ILE A 36 -9.18 7.42 -8.32
C ILE A 36 -10.68 7.14 -8.38
N THR A 37 -11.22 6.92 -9.59
CA THR A 37 -12.65 6.60 -9.81
C THR A 37 -13.07 5.32 -9.10
N GLU A 38 -12.20 4.32 -9.09
CA GLU A 38 -12.46 3.06 -8.39
C GLU A 38 -12.48 3.23 -6.86
N VAL A 39 -11.58 4.05 -6.31
CA VAL A 39 -11.56 4.38 -4.88
C VAL A 39 -12.81 5.16 -4.49
N GLU A 40 -13.23 6.15 -5.29
CA GLU A 40 -14.47 6.91 -5.06
C GLU A 40 -15.70 6.00 -5.10
N TYR A 41 -15.78 5.11 -6.10
CA TYR A 41 -16.90 4.17 -6.22
C TYR A 41 -16.96 3.17 -5.07
N CYS A 42 -15.82 2.63 -4.65
CA CYS A 42 -15.76 1.66 -3.56
C CYS A 42 -15.90 2.29 -2.17
N ASN A 43 -15.61 3.59 -2.04
CA ASN A 43 -15.55 4.36 -0.80
C ASN A 43 -14.96 3.55 0.38
N PRO A 44 -13.72 3.04 0.26
CA PRO A 44 -13.15 2.14 1.26
C PRO A 44 -12.76 2.90 2.53
N ASP A 45 -12.78 2.21 3.68
CA ASP A 45 -12.27 2.79 4.94
C ASP A 45 -10.74 2.78 5.05
N ILE A 46 -10.09 1.85 4.33
CA ILE A 46 -8.63 1.68 4.29
C ILE A 46 -8.21 1.25 2.88
N LEU A 47 -7.14 1.87 2.38
CA LEU A 47 -6.45 1.46 1.16
C LEU A 47 -5.18 0.70 1.50
N ILE A 48 -5.01 -0.48 0.91
CA ILE A 48 -3.76 -1.23 0.99
C ILE A 48 -3.16 -1.27 -0.42
N LEU A 49 -1.93 -0.78 -0.55
CA LEU A 49 -1.14 -0.89 -1.77
C LEU A 49 -0.03 -1.93 -1.57
N SER A 50 0.03 -2.92 -2.45
CA SER A 50 1.19 -3.82 -2.58
C SER A 50 1.96 -3.44 -3.84
N THR A 51 3.20 -3.01 -3.69
CA THR A 51 4.08 -2.67 -4.82
C THR A 51 5.49 -3.18 -4.55
N TYR A 52 6.32 -3.26 -5.59
CA TYR A 52 7.74 -3.55 -5.41
C TYR A 52 8.49 -2.28 -4.96
N ILE A 53 8.19 -1.14 -5.59
CA ILE A 53 8.76 0.18 -5.31
C ILE A 53 7.64 1.23 -5.43
N ALA A 54 7.44 2.03 -4.37
CA ALA A 54 6.53 3.17 -4.44
C ALA A 54 7.16 4.34 -5.24
N SER A 55 7.01 4.26 -6.56
CA SER A 55 7.46 5.26 -7.52
C SER A 55 6.77 6.62 -7.32
N ASP A 56 7.36 7.68 -7.90
CA ASP A 56 6.76 9.03 -7.87
C ASP A 56 5.37 9.07 -8.52
N LYS A 57 5.12 8.23 -9.55
CA LYS A 57 3.78 8.10 -10.16
C LYS A 57 2.76 7.58 -9.15
N ILE A 58 3.11 6.52 -8.42
CA ILE A 58 2.26 5.93 -7.39
C ILE A 58 1.98 6.95 -6.28
N LEU A 59 3.04 7.58 -5.75
CA LEU A 59 2.91 8.56 -4.67
C LEU A 59 2.07 9.76 -5.08
N LYS A 60 2.21 10.25 -6.32
CA LYS A 60 1.38 11.34 -6.84
C LYS A 60 -0.10 10.95 -6.85
N ASN A 61 -0.46 9.79 -7.39
CA ASN A 61 -1.85 9.31 -7.41
C ASN A 61 -2.40 9.13 -5.98
N LEU A 62 -1.62 8.56 -5.07
CA LEU A 62 -2.03 8.41 -3.67
C LEU A 62 -2.23 9.76 -2.97
N THR A 63 -1.42 10.77 -3.33
CA THR A 63 -1.59 12.14 -2.83
C THR A 63 -2.91 12.73 -3.33
N GLU A 64 -3.26 12.52 -4.60
CA GLU A 64 -4.52 12.97 -5.18
C GLU A 64 -5.71 12.28 -4.52
N ILE A 65 -5.65 10.95 -4.34
CA ILE A 65 -6.65 10.19 -3.59
C ILE A 65 -6.83 10.77 -2.18
N ASN A 66 -5.74 10.95 -1.43
CA ASN A 66 -5.78 11.42 -0.04
C ASN A 66 -6.31 12.87 0.09
N LYS A 67 -6.13 13.71 -0.94
CA LYS A 67 -6.71 15.06 -0.98
C LYS A 67 -8.22 15.04 -1.20
N LEU A 68 -8.70 14.13 -2.04
CA LEU A 68 -10.13 13.99 -2.33
C LEU A 68 -10.86 13.28 -1.19
N LEU A 69 -10.23 12.25 -0.64
CA LEU A 69 -10.75 11.36 0.40
C LEU A 69 -9.62 11.12 1.41
N PRO A 70 -9.65 11.78 2.59
CA PRO A 70 -8.64 11.58 3.64
C PRO A 70 -8.69 10.14 4.17
N LEU A 71 -7.95 9.26 3.51
CA LEU A 71 -8.05 7.82 3.60
C LEU A 71 -6.78 7.27 4.25
N PRO A 72 -6.86 6.40 5.26
CA PRO A 72 -5.69 5.66 5.74
C PRO A 72 -5.10 4.80 4.61
N ILE A 73 -3.81 4.98 4.30
CA ILE A 73 -3.10 4.25 3.24
C ILE A 73 -1.95 3.44 3.84
N VAL A 74 -2.00 2.12 3.66
CA VAL A 74 -0.91 1.22 4.04
C VAL A 74 -0.18 0.76 2.78
N ILE A 75 1.15 0.89 2.73
CA ILE A 75 1.94 0.46 1.57
C ILE A 75 2.87 -0.68 2.00
N PHE A 76 2.71 -1.83 1.37
CA PHE A 76 3.65 -2.94 1.42
C PHE A 76 4.59 -2.81 0.22
N ALA A 77 5.88 -2.57 0.49
CA ALA A 77 6.90 -2.39 -0.53
C ALA A 77 8.10 -3.28 -0.25
N GLU A 78 8.49 -4.17 -1.17
CA GLU A 78 9.67 -5.03 -0.97
C GLU A 78 10.94 -4.20 -0.83
N TYR A 79 11.09 -3.17 -1.66
CA TYR A 79 12.17 -2.20 -1.57
C TYR A 79 11.63 -0.84 -1.12
N ASP A 80 11.93 -0.48 0.12
CA ASP A 80 11.80 0.88 0.58
C ASP A 80 13.14 1.61 0.47
N SER A 81 13.07 2.92 0.24
CA SER A 81 14.17 3.81 0.55
C SER A 81 13.66 4.88 1.49
N PRO A 82 14.48 5.38 2.43
CA PRO A 82 14.10 6.50 3.29
C PRO A 82 13.55 7.72 2.52
N ASN A 83 13.92 7.86 1.25
CA ASN A 83 13.41 8.90 0.36
C ASN A 83 11.93 8.71 -0.03
N VAL A 84 11.49 7.48 -0.23
CA VAL A 84 10.08 7.15 -0.55
C VAL A 84 9.18 7.48 0.63
N ILE A 85 9.57 7.07 1.84
CA ILE A 85 8.84 7.35 3.08
C ILE A 85 8.74 8.86 3.31
N LYS A 86 9.85 9.60 3.18
CA LYS A 86 9.86 11.07 3.32
C LYS A 86 8.96 11.76 2.30
N LYS A 87 8.89 11.27 1.05
CA LYS A 87 8.02 11.83 0.02
C LYS A 87 6.54 11.60 0.35
N ALA A 88 6.17 10.40 0.81
CA ALA A 88 4.80 10.10 1.22
C ALA A 88 4.34 10.94 2.42
N ILE A 89 5.19 11.10 3.44
CA ILE A 89 4.89 11.97 4.59
C ILE A 89 4.71 13.43 4.14
N LYS A 90 5.60 13.94 3.28
CA LYS A 90 5.47 15.29 2.71
C LYS A 90 4.17 15.48 1.90
N ALA A 91 3.62 14.40 1.35
CA ALA A 91 2.35 14.40 0.65
C ALA A 91 1.12 14.35 1.58
N GLY A 92 1.31 14.34 2.91
CA GLY A 92 0.23 14.23 3.88
C GLY A 92 -0.38 12.83 3.98
N ILE A 93 0.28 11.82 3.42
CA ILE A 93 -0.17 10.43 3.45
C ILE A 93 0.21 9.86 4.83
N LYS A 94 -0.80 9.39 5.58
CA LYS A 94 -0.56 8.54 6.76
C LYS A 94 -0.07 7.20 6.24
N LEU A 95 1.23 6.93 6.37
CA LEU A 95 1.90 5.79 5.75
C LEU A 95 2.42 4.83 6.81
N ALA A 96 1.93 3.60 6.78
CA ALA A 96 2.65 2.46 7.34
C ALA A 96 3.37 1.75 6.20
N ALA A 97 4.71 1.74 6.24
CA ALA A 97 5.56 1.07 5.26
C ALA A 97 6.26 -0.13 5.88
N TYR A 98 6.35 -1.21 5.12
CA TYR A 98 7.06 -2.42 5.51
C TYR A 98 7.90 -2.95 4.35
N SER A 99 9.21 -3.09 4.57
CA SER A 99 10.13 -3.83 3.71
C SER A 99 10.36 -5.23 4.28
N ALA A 100 9.89 -6.24 3.55
CA ALA A 100 10.24 -7.62 3.79
C ALA A 100 11.69 -7.85 3.36
N GLY A 101 12.65 -7.46 4.18
CA GLY A 101 14.02 -7.95 4.05
C GLY A 101 14.00 -9.48 4.10
N ASP A 102 14.42 -10.11 3.00
CA ASP A 102 14.57 -11.56 2.78
C ASP A 102 13.61 -12.45 3.59
N ALA A 103 12.40 -12.64 3.05
CA ALA A 103 11.36 -13.48 3.64
C ALA A 103 11.70 -15.00 3.70
N THR A 104 12.93 -15.41 3.38
CA THR A 104 13.44 -16.77 3.64
C THR A 104 13.92 -16.96 5.08
N ALA A 105 14.26 -15.89 5.80
CA ALA A 105 14.47 -15.95 7.24
C ALA A 105 13.12 -15.72 7.92
N GLY A 106 12.60 -16.71 8.64
CA GLY A 106 11.31 -16.63 9.37
C GLY A 106 11.26 -15.62 10.53
N LYS A 107 11.86 -14.44 10.38
CA LYS A 107 11.85 -13.33 11.33
C LYS A 107 11.50 -12.04 10.59
N VAL A 108 10.34 -11.50 10.92
CA VAL A 108 9.97 -10.11 10.62
C VAL A 108 11.00 -9.21 11.29
N ASP A 109 11.70 -8.37 10.50
CA ASP A 109 12.53 -7.31 11.08
C ASP A 109 11.61 -6.19 11.57
N THR A 110 11.17 -6.31 12.82
CA THR A 110 10.25 -5.36 13.47
C THR A 110 10.84 -3.95 13.59
N ASN A 111 12.15 -3.77 13.35
CA ASN A 111 12.80 -2.46 13.34
C ASN A 111 12.55 -1.66 12.05
N LYS A 112 11.90 -2.26 11.04
CA LYS A 112 11.54 -1.59 9.78
C LYS A 112 10.06 -1.23 9.66
N VAL A 113 9.28 -1.50 10.69
CA VAL A 113 7.88 -1.03 10.75
C VAL A 113 7.89 0.39 11.28
N TRP A 114 7.74 1.34 10.37
CA TRP A 114 7.63 2.74 10.75
C TRP A 114 6.15 3.14 10.82
N LEU A 115 5.67 3.41 12.03
CA LEU A 115 4.36 4.02 12.28
C LEU A 115 4.59 5.53 12.48
N TRP A 116 4.08 6.35 11.55
CA TRP A 116 4.14 7.82 11.60
C TRP A 116 2.74 8.43 11.65
#